data_AF-A0A949IP63-F1
#
_entry.id   AF-A0A949IP63-F1
#
_cell.length_a   1.000
_cell.length_b   1.000
_cell.length_c   1.000
_cell.angle_alpha   90.00
_cell.angle_beta   90.00
_cell.angle_gamma   90.00
#
_symmetry.space_group_name_H-M   'P 1'
#
loop_
_entity.id
_entity.type
_entity.pdbx_description
1 polymer ?
#
loop_
_entity_poly.entity_id
_entity_poly.type
_entity_poly.pdbx_seq_one_letter_code
_entity_poly.pdbx_strand_id
1 'polypeptide(L)'
;MHIEDFAQVYDVYPKDKYEKAGYGHIAKVLWAEASEGCFREFVRRLVFTVAIGNGDMHLKNWSLIYTNPLKPALSPAYDFVPTIGYISHETLGLNLGGTKEFNDVTVDKFKKMAQQAGASERLTANIVNETCERILDCWKNDRHTIGLPAETLAMVDQHMKTLPLLEAHRAQTKRAH
;
A
#
# COMPACT_ATOMS: atom_id res chain seq x y z
N MET A 1 -21.76 -9.80 11.01
CA MET A 1 -20.56 -9.35 10.27
C MET A 1 -19.44 -9.31 11.28
N HIS A 2 -18.38 -10.08 11.05
CA HIS A 2 -17.20 -10.12 11.93
C HIS A 2 -16.06 -9.38 11.22
N ILE A 3 -15.31 -8.57 11.95
CA ILE A 3 -14.14 -7.85 11.48
C ILE A 3 -12.96 -8.22 12.38
N GLU A 4 -11.81 -8.48 11.78
CA GLU A 4 -10.59 -8.84 12.50
C GLU A 4 -9.42 -8.08 11.89
N ASP A 5 -8.63 -7.39 12.71
CA ASP A 5 -7.42 -6.71 12.24
C ASP A 5 -6.24 -7.68 12.14
N PHE A 6 -5.23 -7.35 11.34
CA PHE A 6 -4.10 -8.25 11.14
C PHE A 6 -3.24 -8.44 12.41
N ALA A 7 -3.27 -7.51 13.38
CA ALA A 7 -2.59 -7.74 14.65
C ALA A 7 -3.25 -8.90 15.43
N GLN A 8 -4.59 -8.98 15.38
CA GLN A 8 -5.35 -10.11 15.95
C GLN A 8 -5.13 -11.39 15.15
N VAL A 9 -5.20 -11.34 13.81
CA VAL A 9 -4.93 -12.50 12.96
C VAL A 9 -3.57 -13.10 13.29
N TYR A 10 -2.52 -12.28 13.47
CA TYR A 10 -1.19 -12.78 13.85
C TYR A 10 -1.11 -13.29 15.30
N ASP A 11 -1.88 -12.76 16.24
CA ASP A 11 -1.97 -13.27 17.62
C ASP A 11 -2.67 -14.65 17.68
N VAL A 12 -3.47 -14.98 16.66
CA VAL A 12 -4.13 -16.29 16.48
C VAL A 12 -3.23 -17.33 15.80
N TYR A 13 -2.19 -16.94 15.03
CA TYR A 13 -1.24 -17.87 14.38
C TYR A 13 0.08 -17.99 15.17
N PRO A 14 0.24 -18.96 16.09
CA PRO A 14 1.31 -18.93 17.10
C PRO A 14 2.71 -19.29 16.57
N LYS A 15 2.80 -19.82 15.34
CA LYS A 15 4.02 -20.45 14.80
C LYS A 15 5.02 -19.49 14.17
N ASP A 16 4.61 -18.26 13.85
CA ASP A 16 5.45 -17.27 13.14
C ASP A 16 5.88 -16.10 14.06
N LYS A 17 5.84 -16.31 15.39
CA LYS A 17 6.02 -15.31 16.45
C LYS A 17 7.39 -14.57 16.44
N TYR A 18 8.26 -14.85 15.48
CA TYR A 18 9.60 -14.26 15.36
C TYR A 18 10.01 -13.81 13.95
N GLU A 19 9.12 -13.76 12.96
CA GLU A 19 9.37 -13.00 11.72
C GLU A 19 8.63 -11.66 11.78
N LYS A 20 9.37 -10.55 11.68
CA LYS A 20 8.84 -9.19 11.70
C LYS A 20 7.69 -9.08 10.68
N ALA A 21 6.45 -8.93 11.13
CA ALA A 21 5.25 -8.89 10.30
C ALA A 21 5.25 -7.69 9.34
N GLY A 22 5.91 -7.85 8.19
CA GLY A 22 5.91 -6.91 7.07
C GLY A 22 4.70 -7.11 6.14
N TYR A 23 4.56 -6.24 5.15
CA TYR A 23 3.48 -6.33 4.14
C TYR A 23 3.47 -7.65 3.37
N GLY A 24 4.61 -8.34 3.26
CA GLY A 24 4.69 -9.68 2.67
C GLY A 24 3.85 -10.73 3.41
N HIS A 25 3.71 -10.61 4.73
CA HIS A 25 2.89 -11.53 5.51
C HIS A 25 1.40 -11.27 5.29
N ILE A 26 0.99 -10.00 5.20
CA ILE A 26 -0.41 -9.64 4.89
C ILE A 26 -0.75 -10.16 3.50
N ALA A 27 0.13 -9.89 2.53
CA ALA A 27 0.01 -10.38 1.16
C ALA A 27 -0.13 -11.91 1.10
N LYS A 28 0.65 -12.65 1.90
CA LYS A 28 0.60 -14.12 1.98
C LYS A 28 -0.78 -14.62 2.43
N VAL A 29 -1.33 -14.05 3.51
CA VAL A 29 -2.66 -14.42 4.01
C VAL A 29 -3.73 -14.09 2.97
N LEU A 30 -3.70 -12.91 2.37
CA LEU A 30 -4.67 -12.52 1.34
C LEU A 30 -4.59 -13.39 0.09
N TRP A 31 -3.39 -13.82 -0.30
CA TRP A 31 -3.19 -14.68 -1.44
C TRP A 31 -3.65 -16.12 -1.20
N ALA A 32 -3.42 -16.64 0.01
CA ALA A 32 -3.74 -18.02 0.38
C ALA A 32 -5.21 -18.21 0.80
N GLU A 33 -5.75 -17.29 1.60
CA GLU A 33 -7.02 -17.48 2.32
C GLU A 33 -8.16 -16.60 1.80
N ALA A 34 -7.85 -15.52 1.09
CA ALA A 34 -8.84 -14.63 0.49
C ALA A 34 -8.94 -14.84 -1.03
N SER A 35 -9.38 -13.82 -1.76
CA SER A 35 -9.45 -13.86 -3.23
C SER A 35 -8.29 -13.09 -3.87
N GLU A 36 -7.96 -13.44 -5.12
CA GLU A 36 -7.04 -12.63 -5.94
C GLU A 36 -7.49 -11.16 -6.01
N GLY A 37 -8.80 -10.90 -5.98
CA GLY A 37 -9.35 -9.55 -5.88
C GLY A 37 -8.93 -8.81 -4.62
N CYS A 38 -8.90 -9.48 -3.46
CA CYS A 38 -8.44 -8.89 -2.22
C CYS A 38 -6.95 -8.59 -2.25
N PHE A 39 -6.14 -9.50 -2.81
CA PHE A 39 -4.71 -9.26 -3.03
C PHE A 39 -4.48 -8.05 -3.94
N ARG A 40 -5.24 -7.93 -5.05
CA ARG A 40 -5.17 -6.76 -5.95
C ARG A 40 -5.49 -5.46 -5.24
N GLU A 41 -6.55 -5.44 -4.43
CA GLU A 41 -6.94 -4.27 -3.64
C GLU A 41 -5.89 -3.92 -2.58
N PHE A 42 -5.28 -4.92 -1.94
CA PHE A 42 -4.17 -4.69 -1.02
C PHE A 42 -3.00 -4.01 -1.71
N VAL A 43 -2.56 -4.52 -2.87
CA VAL A 43 -1.45 -3.92 -3.63
C VAL A 43 -1.78 -2.48 -4.02
N ARG A 44 -3.00 -2.21 -4.52
CA ARG A 44 -3.45 -0.86 -4.87
C ARG A 44 -3.38 0.11 -3.70
N ARG A 45 -3.92 -0.31 -2.55
CA ARG A 45 -3.91 0.47 -1.32
C ARG A 45 -2.51 0.70 -0.78
N LEU A 46 -1.62 -0.29 -0.89
CA LEU A 46 -0.24 -0.14 -0.47
C LEU A 46 0.55 0.81 -1.38
N VAL A 47 0.32 0.77 -2.69
CA VAL A 47 0.88 1.78 -3.62
C VAL A 47 0.38 3.18 -3.25
N PHE A 48 -0.91 3.32 -2.95
CA PHE A 48 -1.47 4.61 -2.52
C PHE A 48 -0.88 5.09 -1.18
N THR A 49 -0.70 4.20 -0.20
CA THR A 49 -0.01 4.46 1.08
C THR A 49 1.38 5.05 0.85
N VAL A 50 2.16 4.42 -0.03
CA VAL A 50 3.50 4.89 -0.40
C VAL A 50 3.42 6.25 -1.09
N ALA A 51 2.47 6.43 -2.01
CA ALA A 51 2.33 7.63 -2.83
C ALA A 51 1.93 8.88 -2.02
N ILE A 52 1.06 8.73 -1.01
CA ILE A 52 0.68 9.85 -0.12
C ILE A 52 1.66 10.06 1.04
N GLY A 53 2.62 9.15 1.22
CA GLY A 53 3.55 9.21 2.35
C GLY A 53 2.85 8.95 3.68
N ASN A 54 2.07 7.87 3.76
CA ASN A 54 1.48 7.44 5.03
C ASN A 54 2.42 6.44 5.74
N GLY A 55 3.20 6.95 6.69
CA GLY A 55 4.09 6.17 7.54
C GLY A 55 3.40 5.45 8.70
N ASP A 56 2.18 5.88 9.06
CA ASP A 56 1.40 5.33 10.17
C ASP A 56 0.49 4.15 9.75
N MET A 57 0.73 3.57 8.57
CA MET A 57 0.02 2.38 8.09
C MET A 57 0.65 1.10 8.66
N HIS A 58 0.14 0.61 9.79
CA HIS A 58 0.60 -0.60 10.48
C HIS A 58 -0.48 -1.70 10.50
N LEU A 59 -0.19 -2.84 11.14
CA LEU A 59 -1.03 -4.05 11.09
C LEU A 59 -2.50 -3.79 11.45
N LYS A 60 -2.75 -2.87 12.38
CA LYS A 60 -4.11 -2.56 12.86
C LYS A 60 -4.94 -1.81 11.83
N ASN A 61 -4.33 -1.20 10.82
CA ASN A 61 -5.03 -0.51 9.72
C ASN A 61 -5.42 -1.46 8.58
N TRP A 62 -5.09 -2.74 8.69
CA TRP A 62 -5.51 -3.78 7.77
C TRP A 62 -6.47 -4.70 8.49
N SER A 63 -7.70 -4.83 7.98
CA SER A 63 -8.68 -5.75 8.55
C SER A 63 -9.37 -6.58 7.49
N LEU A 64 -9.72 -7.81 7.88
CA LEU A 64 -10.58 -8.71 7.12
C LEU A 64 -12.01 -8.60 7.64
N ILE A 65 -12.98 -8.60 6.72
CA ILE A 65 -14.40 -8.77 7.00
C ILE A 65 -14.84 -10.13 6.51
N TYR A 66 -15.67 -10.78 7.33
CA TYR A 66 -16.26 -12.07 7.05
C TYR A 66 -17.78 -11.88 6.87
N THR A 67 -18.22 -11.82 5.62
CA THR A 67 -19.64 -11.97 5.25
C THR A 67 -20.04 -13.44 5.15
N ASN A 68 -19.06 -14.30 4.89
CA ASN A 68 -19.11 -15.75 5.01
C ASN A 68 -17.81 -16.19 5.74
N PRO A 69 -17.87 -17.06 6.76
CA PRO A 69 -16.69 -17.53 7.48
C PRO A 69 -15.59 -18.15 6.58
N LEU A 70 -15.97 -18.68 5.42
CA LEU A 70 -15.05 -19.31 4.45
C LEU A 70 -14.51 -18.35 3.38
N LYS A 71 -14.91 -17.07 3.40
CA LYS A 71 -14.55 -16.09 2.37
C LYS A 71 -14.18 -14.75 3.02
N PRO A 72 -12.97 -14.63 3.60
CA PRO A 72 -12.48 -13.34 4.06
C PRO A 72 -12.34 -12.35 2.89
N ALA A 73 -12.67 -11.09 3.15
CA ALA A 73 -12.42 -9.99 2.22
C ALA A 73 -11.75 -8.83 2.97
N LEU A 74 -11.01 -7.97 2.28
CA LEU A 74 -10.54 -6.75 2.90
C LEU A 74 -11.71 -5.84 3.30
N SER A 75 -11.60 -5.26 4.49
CA SER A 75 -12.43 -4.13 4.92
C SER A 75 -12.38 -2.96 3.93
N PRO A 76 -13.38 -2.06 3.94
CA PRO A 76 -13.24 -0.76 3.31
C PRO A 76 -11.94 -0.09 3.77
N ALA A 77 -11.33 0.73 2.92
CA ALA A 77 -10.13 1.46 3.26
C ALA A 77 -10.42 2.50 4.37
N TYR A 78 -9.54 2.62 5.35
CA TYR A 78 -9.57 3.64 6.40
C TYR A 78 -8.14 4.07 6.77
N ASP A 79 -7.99 5.20 7.46
CA ASP A 79 -6.70 5.79 7.88
C ASP A 79 -5.68 6.02 6.75
N PHE A 80 -6.15 6.36 5.55
CA PHE A 80 -5.30 6.84 4.45
C PHE A 80 -5.03 8.33 4.60
N VAL A 81 -4.12 8.68 5.50
CA VAL A 81 -3.75 10.06 5.82
C VAL A 81 -2.28 10.28 5.47
N PRO A 82 -1.91 11.36 4.75
CA PRO A 82 -0.52 11.70 4.57
C PRO A 82 0.07 12.15 5.91
N THR A 83 1.05 11.41 6.41
CA THR A 83 1.71 11.69 7.70
C THR A 83 3.09 12.32 7.52
N ILE A 84 3.66 12.18 6.31
CA ILE A 84 4.87 12.91 5.88
C ILE A 84 4.77 14.37 6.26
N GLY A 85 5.90 14.99 6.59
CA GLY A 85 5.99 16.42 6.96
C GLY A 85 5.57 16.75 8.40
N TYR A 86 4.86 15.86 9.09
CA TYR A 86 4.65 15.99 10.54
C TYR A 86 5.74 15.29 11.36
N ILE A 87 6.39 14.28 10.78
CA ILE A 87 7.43 13.48 11.44
C ILE A 87 8.75 13.59 10.65
N SER A 88 9.84 13.87 11.34
CA SER A 88 11.18 13.87 10.74
C SER A 88 11.63 12.42 10.44
N HIS A 89 12.19 12.19 9.25
CA HIS A 89 12.67 10.87 8.81
C HIS A 89 11.60 9.77 8.85
N GLU A 90 10.41 10.09 8.35
CA GLU A 90 9.32 9.13 8.34
C GLU A 90 9.53 7.99 7.35
N THR A 91 9.14 6.79 7.77
CA THR A 91 9.30 5.53 7.03
C THR A 91 7.97 4.77 7.03
N LEU A 92 7.86 3.73 6.21
CA LEU A 92 6.71 2.83 6.20
C LEU A 92 6.52 2.16 7.56
N GLY A 93 5.26 2.09 8.02
CA GLY A 93 4.87 1.41 9.25
C GLY A 93 5.33 -0.05 9.27
N LEU A 94 5.29 -0.75 8.13
CA LEU A 94 5.73 -2.14 7.97
C LEU A 94 6.78 -2.29 6.87
N ASN A 95 7.58 -3.36 6.94
CA ASN A 95 8.60 -3.65 5.92
C ASN A 95 7.95 -4.05 4.59
N LEU A 96 8.42 -3.44 3.49
CA LEU A 96 8.05 -3.76 2.11
C LEU A 96 9.28 -4.25 1.34
N GLY A 97 9.33 -5.55 1.04
CA GLY A 97 10.37 -6.11 0.18
C GLY A 97 11.81 -5.83 0.65
N GLY A 98 12.02 -5.76 1.97
CA GLY A 98 13.32 -5.51 2.58
C GLY A 98 13.65 -4.05 2.89
N THR A 99 12.73 -3.10 2.71
CA THR A 99 12.94 -1.70 3.14
C THR A 99 11.72 -1.15 3.89
N LYS A 100 11.94 -0.11 4.69
CA LYS A 100 10.89 0.78 5.19
C LYS A 100 11.04 2.21 4.63
N GLU A 101 12.17 2.54 4.02
CA GLU A 101 12.43 3.86 3.48
C GLU A 101 11.54 4.10 2.26
N PHE A 102 10.72 5.15 2.27
CA PHE A 102 9.88 5.50 1.11
C PHE A 102 10.72 5.69 -0.15
N ASN A 103 11.90 6.30 -0.01
CA ASN A 103 12.83 6.56 -1.11
C ASN A 103 13.51 5.30 -1.67
N ASP A 104 13.35 4.14 -1.02
CA ASP A 104 13.83 2.86 -1.56
C ASP A 104 12.71 2.06 -2.22
N VAL A 105 11.47 2.54 -2.17
CA VAL A 105 10.32 1.81 -2.70
C VAL A 105 10.30 1.91 -4.22
N THR A 106 10.44 0.77 -4.87
CA THR A 106 10.32 0.58 -6.32
C THR A 106 9.37 -0.59 -6.61
N VAL A 107 9.00 -0.78 -7.88
CA VAL A 107 8.21 -1.93 -8.33
C VAL A 107 8.85 -3.26 -7.91
N ASP A 108 10.18 -3.34 -7.86
CA ASP A 108 10.88 -4.56 -7.44
C ASP A 108 10.70 -4.87 -5.95
N LYS A 109 10.46 -3.88 -5.09
CA LYS A 109 10.11 -4.13 -3.68
C LYS A 109 8.74 -4.79 -3.56
N PHE A 110 7.78 -4.41 -4.42
CA PHE A 110 6.49 -5.10 -4.51
C PHE A 110 6.61 -6.51 -5.10
N LYS A 111 7.49 -6.73 -6.09
CA LYS A 111 7.78 -8.09 -6.58
C LYS A 111 8.36 -8.97 -5.48
N LYS A 112 9.31 -8.47 -4.70
CA LYS A 112 9.86 -9.19 -3.53
C LYS A 112 8.77 -9.54 -2.51
N MET A 113 7.85 -8.61 -2.24
CA MET A 113 6.68 -8.88 -1.39
C MET A 113 5.79 -9.99 -1.97
N ALA A 114 5.51 -9.95 -3.28
CA ALA A 114 4.73 -10.98 -3.96
C ALA A 114 5.43 -12.35 -3.89
N GLN A 115 6.74 -12.38 -4.10
CA GLN A 115 7.56 -13.59 -3.99
C GLN A 115 7.47 -14.19 -2.57
N GLN A 116 7.61 -13.36 -1.54
CA GLN A 116 7.43 -13.78 -0.14
C GLN A 116 6.03 -14.34 0.15
N ALA A 117 5.01 -13.81 -0.53
CA ALA A 117 3.63 -14.25 -0.42
C ALA A 117 3.29 -15.51 -1.26
N GLY A 118 4.18 -15.96 -2.13
CA GLY A 118 3.89 -17.00 -3.12
C GLY A 118 2.97 -16.53 -4.26
N ALA A 119 2.82 -15.22 -4.43
CA ALA A 119 2.01 -14.59 -5.48
C ALA A 119 2.84 -14.28 -6.74
N SER A 120 2.15 -14.02 -7.86
CA SER A 120 2.83 -13.71 -9.13
C SER A 120 3.48 -12.33 -9.13
N GLU A 121 4.80 -12.28 -9.34
CA GLU A 121 5.56 -11.03 -9.49
C GLU A 121 5.08 -10.21 -10.70
N ARG A 122 4.80 -10.86 -11.84
CA ARG A 122 4.32 -10.20 -13.06
C ARG A 122 2.96 -9.55 -12.83
N LEU A 123 2.03 -10.28 -12.21
CA LEU A 123 0.72 -9.75 -11.85
C LEU A 123 0.86 -8.52 -10.94
N THR A 124 1.70 -8.65 -9.90
CA THR A 124 1.92 -7.58 -8.92
C THR A 124 2.51 -6.34 -9.58
N ALA A 125 3.52 -6.50 -10.43
CA ALA A 125 4.11 -5.39 -11.18
C ALA A 125 3.09 -4.65 -12.06
N ASN A 126 2.22 -5.38 -12.75
CA ASN A 126 1.16 -4.76 -13.56
C ASN A 126 0.20 -3.93 -12.70
N ILE A 127 -0.26 -4.49 -11.57
CA ILE A 127 -1.15 -3.77 -10.64
C ILE A 127 -0.47 -2.50 -10.13
N VAL A 128 0.81 -2.59 -9.75
CA VAL A 128 1.58 -1.43 -9.27
C VAL A 128 1.65 -0.34 -10.33
N ASN A 129 2.05 -0.68 -11.55
CA ASN A 129 2.19 0.27 -12.65
C ASN A 129 0.86 0.96 -12.99
N GLU A 130 -0.22 0.18 -13.16
CA GLU A 130 -1.57 0.71 -13.41
C GLU A 130 -2.03 1.63 -12.28
N THR A 131 -1.69 1.30 -11.04
CA THR A 131 -2.08 2.12 -9.87
C THR A 131 -1.28 3.42 -9.82
N CYS A 132 0.02 3.37 -10.09
CA CYS A 132 0.88 4.56 -10.15
C CYS A 132 0.36 5.56 -11.20
N GLU A 133 0.01 5.09 -12.40
CA GLU A 133 -0.56 5.91 -13.46
C GLU A 133 -1.87 6.56 -13.02
N ARG A 134 -2.81 5.77 -12.51
CA ARG A 134 -4.10 6.28 -12.03
C ARG A 134 -3.96 7.29 -10.90
N ILE A 135 -3.04 7.06 -9.95
CA ILE A 135 -2.78 8.01 -8.87
C ILE A 135 -2.30 9.34 -9.43
N LEU A 136 -1.32 9.33 -10.34
CA LEU A 136 -0.78 10.55 -10.94
C LEU A 136 -1.84 11.30 -11.74
N ASP A 137 -2.67 10.59 -12.50
CA ASP A 137 -3.74 11.18 -13.29
C ASP A 137 -4.83 11.81 -12.40
N CYS A 138 -5.34 11.07 -11.42
CA CYS A 138 -6.31 11.58 -10.45
C CYS A 138 -5.73 12.75 -9.64
N TRP A 139 -4.48 12.65 -9.19
CA TRP A 139 -3.85 13.73 -8.42
C TRP A 139 -3.65 15.00 -9.26
N LYS A 140 -3.30 14.86 -10.54
CA LYS A 140 -3.17 15.98 -11.46
C LYS A 140 -4.50 16.71 -11.66
N ASN A 141 -5.58 15.96 -11.83
CA ASN A 141 -6.88 16.51 -12.22
C ASN A 141 -7.72 16.96 -11.01
N ASP A 142 -7.65 16.23 -9.91
CA ASP A 142 -8.65 16.31 -8.83
C ASP A 142 -8.08 16.82 -7.50
N ARG A 143 -6.76 16.98 -7.31
CA ARG A 143 -6.20 17.30 -5.97
C ARG A 143 -6.80 18.53 -5.30
N HIS A 144 -7.23 19.52 -6.08
CA HIS A 144 -7.85 20.76 -5.56
C HIS A 144 -9.33 20.59 -5.17
N THR A 145 -9.97 19.47 -5.54
CA THR A 145 -11.37 19.15 -5.19
C THR A 145 -11.49 18.28 -3.94
N ILE A 146 -10.38 17.68 -3.47
CA ILE A 146 -10.33 16.78 -2.31
C ILE A 146 -10.63 17.53 -0.98
N GLY A 147 -10.48 18.86 -0.96
CA GLY A 147 -10.74 19.67 0.24
C GLY A 147 -9.63 19.60 1.30
N LEU A 148 -8.42 19.19 0.92
CA LEU A 148 -7.24 19.21 1.81
C LEU A 148 -6.65 20.62 1.93
N PRO A 149 -6.02 20.96 3.07
CA PRO A 149 -5.26 22.19 3.22
C PRO A 149 -4.16 22.32 2.16
N ALA A 150 -3.89 23.54 1.71
CA ALA A 150 -2.87 23.82 0.69
C ALA A 150 -1.47 23.32 1.11
N GLU A 151 -1.13 23.39 2.39
CA GLU A 151 0.11 22.86 2.95
C GLU A 151 0.20 21.34 2.79
N THR A 152 -0.89 20.62 3.11
CA THR A 152 -0.97 19.16 2.92
C THR A 152 -0.85 18.78 1.46
N LEU A 153 -1.49 19.52 0.55
CA LEU A 153 -1.36 19.29 -0.89
C LEU A 153 0.07 19.50 -1.38
N ALA A 154 0.73 20.58 -0.95
CA ALA A 154 2.11 20.90 -1.35
C ALA A 154 3.11 19.84 -0.84
N MET A 155 2.87 19.32 0.36
CA MET A 155 3.67 18.28 0.99
C MET A 155 3.57 16.94 0.25
N VAL A 156 2.35 16.50 -0.08
CA VAL A 156 2.13 15.31 -0.89
C VAL A 156 2.69 15.50 -2.31
N ASP A 157 2.53 16.68 -2.91
CA ASP A 157 3.12 17.02 -4.21
C ASP A 157 4.65 16.85 -4.18
N GLN A 158 5.31 17.36 -3.13
CA GLN A 158 6.76 17.29 -3.01
C GLN A 158 7.24 15.85 -2.80
N HIS A 159 6.58 15.10 -1.92
CA HIS A 159 6.90 13.69 -1.69
C HIS A 159 6.69 12.84 -2.95
N MET A 160 5.55 13.00 -3.62
CA MET A 160 5.29 12.28 -4.85
C MET A 160 6.39 12.54 -5.86
N LYS A 161 6.87 13.79 -6.05
CA LYS A 161 7.95 14.15 -6.99
C LYS A 161 9.28 13.45 -6.73
N THR A 162 9.62 13.14 -5.48
CA THR A 162 10.89 12.50 -5.11
C THR A 162 10.81 10.99 -5.08
N LEU A 163 9.60 10.43 -5.04
CA LEU A 163 9.37 9.00 -4.87
C LEU A 163 9.79 8.19 -6.12
N PRO A 164 10.75 7.25 -6.03
CA PRO A 164 11.20 6.46 -7.18
C PRO A 164 10.11 5.57 -7.79
N LEU A 165 9.19 5.06 -6.97
CA LEU A 165 8.03 4.27 -7.42
C LEU A 165 7.22 4.97 -8.53
N LEU A 166 7.15 6.30 -8.51
CA LEU A 166 6.37 7.10 -9.45
C LEU A 166 7.22 7.70 -10.59
N GLU A 167 8.55 7.53 -10.55
CA GLU A 167 9.48 8.22 -11.45
C GLU A 167 9.23 7.88 -12.92
N ALA A 168 9.11 6.59 -13.25
CA ALA A 168 8.90 6.13 -14.62
C ALA A 168 7.55 6.59 -15.21
N HIS A 169 6.55 6.83 -14.37
CA HIS A 169 5.19 7.18 -14.79
C HIS A 169 5.01 8.69 -14.99
N ARG A 170 5.79 9.53 -14.28
CA ARG A 170 5.77 11.01 -14.45
C ARG A 170 6.06 11.47 -15.88
N ALA A 171 6.90 10.74 -16.61
CA ALA A 171 7.28 11.09 -17.98
C ALA A 171 6.19 10.77 -19.01
N GLN A 172 5.31 9.81 -18.71
CA GLN A 172 4.27 9.33 -19.62
C GLN A 172 3.05 10.26 -19.61
N THR A 173 2.68 10.81 -18.45
CA THR A 173 1.60 11.80 -18.31
C THR A 173 1.86 13.11 -19.07
N LYS A 174 3.13 13.41 -19.43
CA LYS A 174 3.50 14.58 -20.25
C LYS A 174 3.27 14.39 -21.74
N ARG A 175 3.10 13.15 -22.25
CA ARG A 175 2.96 12.85 -23.68
C ARG A 175 1.51 12.71 -24.16
N ALA A 176 0.55 12.80 -23.25
CA ALA A 176 -0.88 12.64 -23.54
C ALA A 176 -1.61 13.98 -23.77
N HIS A 177 -0.88 15.08 -24.02
CA HIS A 177 -1.40 16.40 -24.40
C HIS A 177 -0.65 16.88 -25.64
#